data_AF-A0A4U9IBB3-F1
#
_entry.id   AF-A0A4U9IBB3-F1
#
_cell.length_a   1.000
_cell.length_b   1.000
_cell.length_c   1.000
_cell.angle_alpha   90.00
_cell.angle_beta   90.00
_cell.angle_gamma   90.00
#
_symmetry.space_group_name_H-M   'P 1'
#
loop_
_entity.id
_entity.type
_entity.pdbx_description
1 polymer ?
#
loop_
_entity_poly.entity_id
_entity_poly.type
_entity_poly.pdbx_seq_one_letter_code
_entity_poly.pdbx_strand_id
1 'polypeptide(L)'
;MFVSFASGILLFMRHSLFLIFMLSVLPATLVQAAPAQQLFTDWQVTCNNQNFCIARNTGEHNGLVMTLSRSAGAKTDAVLRIDLGGLATIDPKAPAIAPRLLLDGEPLQLAPPHWQVTPWRLITDHAPPLLPC
;
A
#
# COMPACT_ATOMS: atom_id res chain seq x y z
N MET A 1 25.34 6.64 59.85
CA MET A 1 25.86 6.93 58.49
C MET A 1 25.45 5.90 57.44
N PHE A 2 25.24 4.61 57.77
CA PHE A 2 24.86 3.57 56.79
C PHE A 2 23.42 3.66 56.21
N VAL A 3 22.44 4.20 56.95
CA VAL A 3 21.03 4.26 56.50
C VAL A 3 20.80 5.31 55.39
N SER A 4 21.60 6.39 55.39
CA SER A 4 21.47 7.48 54.42
C SER A 4 22.06 7.09 53.04
N PHE A 5 23.11 6.26 53.02
CA PHE A 5 23.67 5.71 51.79
C PHE A 5 22.72 4.73 51.09
N ALA A 6 22.05 3.84 51.83
CA ALA A 6 21.07 2.91 51.26
C ALA A 6 19.87 3.66 50.63
N SER A 7 19.37 4.70 51.30
CA SER A 7 18.28 5.56 50.80
C SER A 7 18.69 6.33 49.53
N GLY A 8 19.90 6.88 49.49
CA GLY A 8 20.45 7.55 48.30
C GLY A 8 20.63 6.62 47.10
N ILE A 9 21.05 5.37 47.32
CA ILE A 9 21.20 4.35 46.26
C ILE A 9 19.83 3.89 45.73
N LEU A 10 18.84 3.70 46.60
CA LEU A 10 17.46 3.36 46.23
C LEU A 10 16.77 4.49 45.44
N LEU A 11 16.97 5.74 45.84
CA LEU A 11 16.51 6.91 45.09
C LEU A 11 17.23 6.98 43.73
N PHE A 12 18.56 6.81 43.68
CA PHE A 12 19.33 6.86 42.43
C PHE A 12 18.94 5.75 41.44
N MET A 13 18.71 4.52 41.90
CA MET A 13 18.22 3.42 41.05
C MET A 13 16.81 3.67 40.51
N ARG A 14 15.90 4.22 41.34
CA ARG A 14 14.54 4.54 40.91
C ARG A 14 14.51 5.67 39.87
N HIS A 15 15.36 6.68 40.01
CA HIS A 15 15.49 7.76 39.01
C HIS A 15 16.16 7.26 37.74
N SER A 16 17.16 6.38 37.85
CA SER A 16 17.81 5.74 36.70
C SER A 16 16.84 4.86 35.92
N LEU A 17 15.99 4.08 36.59
CA LEU A 17 14.94 3.27 35.96
C LEU A 17 13.87 4.14 35.29
N PHE A 18 13.45 5.23 35.93
CA PHE A 18 12.54 6.21 35.32
C PHE A 18 13.16 6.88 34.08
N LEU A 19 14.44 7.27 34.16
CA LEU A 19 15.17 7.82 33.03
C LEU A 19 15.27 6.83 31.87
N ILE A 20 15.62 5.57 32.15
CA ILE A 20 15.70 4.50 31.13
C ILE A 20 14.31 4.24 30.52
N PHE A 21 13.25 4.22 31.34
CA PHE A 21 11.89 4.06 30.86
C PHE A 21 11.46 5.22 29.94
N MET A 22 11.71 6.46 30.35
CA MET A 22 11.41 7.64 29.53
C MET A 22 12.23 7.66 28.24
N LEU A 23 13.52 7.29 28.29
CA LEU A 23 14.41 7.27 27.13
C LEU A 23 14.10 6.14 26.14
N SER A 24 13.50 5.03 26.59
CA SER A 24 13.13 3.87 25.76
C SER A 24 11.72 3.96 25.18
N VAL A 25 10.78 4.58 25.88
CA VAL A 25 9.38 4.72 25.42
C VAL A 25 9.20 5.90 24.47
N LEU A 26 9.92 7.02 24.65
CA LEU A 26 9.83 8.18 23.76
C LEU A 26 10.18 7.91 22.27
N PRO A 27 11.22 7.13 21.92
CA PRO A 27 11.58 6.91 20.52
C PRO A 27 10.68 5.88 19.82
N ALA A 28 9.90 5.08 20.54
CA ALA A 28 9.07 4.03 19.96
C ALA A 28 7.93 4.59 19.07
N THR A 29 7.49 5.82 19.31
CA THR A 29 6.47 6.49 18.49
C THR A 29 7.04 7.13 17.22
N LEU A 30 8.36 7.25 17.10
CA LEU A 30 9.04 7.89 15.96
C LEU A 30 9.48 6.89 14.87
N VAL A 31 9.38 5.58 15.13
CA VAL A 31 9.70 4.55 14.15
C VAL A 31 8.46 4.28 13.28
N GLN A 32 8.14 5.25 12.43
CA GLN A 32 7.22 5.01 11.32
C GLN A 32 8.03 4.58 10.11
N ALA A 33 7.98 3.29 9.77
CA ALA A 33 8.56 2.82 8.53
C ALA A 33 7.80 3.47 7.37
N ALA A 34 8.46 4.37 6.63
CA ALA A 34 7.91 4.87 5.39
C ALA A 34 7.73 3.69 4.42
N PRO A 35 6.63 3.62 3.64
CA PRO A 35 6.45 2.58 2.66
C PRO A 35 7.63 2.61 1.68
N ALA A 36 8.16 1.43 1.33
CA ALA A 36 9.22 1.34 0.35
C ALA A 36 8.61 1.68 -1.02
N GLN A 37 8.99 2.83 -1.57
CA GLN A 37 8.52 3.31 -2.86
C GLN A 37 9.67 3.32 -3.86
N GLN A 38 9.44 2.73 -5.01
CA GLN A 38 10.40 2.70 -6.11
C GLN A 38 9.70 3.05 -7.42
N LEU A 39 10.35 3.90 -8.21
CA LEU A 39 9.89 4.28 -9.53
C LEU A 39 10.64 3.46 -10.58
N PHE A 40 9.87 2.85 -11.47
CA PHE A 40 10.29 2.26 -12.73
C PHE A 40 9.69 3.13 -13.85
N THR A 41 10.26 3.07 -15.06
CA THR A 41 9.98 4.00 -16.17
C THR A 41 8.53 4.49 -16.25
N ASP A 42 7.57 3.57 -16.29
CA ASP A 42 6.13 3.88 -16.35
C ASP A 42 5.34 3.35 -15.15
N TRP A 43 6.02 2.97 -14.06
CA TRP A 43 5.40 2.29 -12.94
C TRP A 43 5.94 2.78 -11.60
N GLN A 44 5.04 3.12 -10.70
CA GLN A 44 5.35 3.33 -9.29
C GLN A 44 4.99 2.09 -8.50
N VAL A 45 5.98 1.51 -7.84
CA VAL A 45 5.82 0.36 -6.94
C VAL A 45 5.91 0.84 -5.50
N THR A 46 4.90 0.53 -4.72
CA THR A 46 4.82 0.86 -3.29
C THR A 46 4.57 -0.42 -2.51
N CYS A 47 5.42 -0.72 -1.53
CA CYS A 47 5.27 -1.87 -0.64
C CYS A 47 5.16 -1.41 0.82
N ASN A 48 4.23 -2.00 1.56
CA ASN A 48 4.08 -1.78 3.00
C ASN A 48 4.79 -2.87 3.82
N ASN A 49 4.84 -2.66 5.14
CA ASN A 49 5.41 -3.61 6.10
C ASN A 49 4.53 -4.84 6.41
N GLN A 50 3.35 -4.94 5.78
CA GLN A 50 2.41 -6.06 5.93
C GLN A 50 2.53 -7.06 4.76
N ASN A 51 3.65 -7.03 4.04
CA ASN A 51 3.89 -7.85 2.85
C ASN A 51 2.81 -7.63 1.78
N PHE A 52 2.47 -6.38 1.51
CA PHE A 52 1.58 -6.01 0.42
C PHE A 52 2.26 -4.97 -0.48
N CYS A 53 2.26 -5.24 -1.78
CA CYS A 53 2.85 -4.38 -2.78
C CYS A 53 1.81 -4.00 -3.84
N ILE A 54 1.89 -2.76 -4.30
CA ILE A 54 1.07 -2.20 -5.36
C ILE A 54 2.00 -1.62 -6.42
N ALA A 55 1.82 -2.02 -7.67
CA ALA A 55 2.39 -1.38 -8.84
C ALA A 55 1.29 -0.61 -9.57
N ARG A 56 1.48 0.69 -9.75
CA ARG A 56 0.55 1.57 -10.45
C ARG A 56 1.27 2.25 -11.60
N ASN A 57 0.63 2.33 -12.76
CA ASN A 57 1.22 3.06 -13.89
C ASN A 57 1.33 4.57 -13.59
N THR A 58 2.38 5.20 -14.08
CA THR A 58 2.66 6.63 -13.91
C THR A 58 2.53 7.38 -15.22
N GLY A 59 1.84 8.51 -15.21
CA GLY A 59 1.60 9.31 -16.41
C GLY A 59 0.14 9.28 -16.86
N GLU A 60 -0.16 10.11 -17.85
CA GLU A 60 -1.52 10.29 -18.38
C GLU A 60 -1.73 9.37 -19.59
N HIS A 61 -1.91 8.07 -19.34
CA HIS A 61 -2.14 7.06 -20.38
C HIS A 61 -3.57 7.15 -20.95
N ASN A 62 -3.96 8.29 -21.51
CA ASN A 62 -5.34 8.62 -21.91
C ASN A 62 -6.35 8.48 -20.75
N GLY A 63 -5.91 8.78 -19.54
CA GLY A 63 -6.69 8.59 -18.31
C GLY A 63 -6.85 7.13 -17.87
N LEU A 64 -6.19 6.18 -18.52
CA LEU A 64 -6.19 4.77 -18.13
C LEU A 64 -5.23 4.54 -16.95
N VAL A 65 -5.76 4.05 -15.84
CA VAL A 65 -4.99 3.71 -14.65
C VAL A 65 -5.00 2.21 -14.47
N MET A 66 -3.83 1.60 -14.47
CA MET A 66 -3.60 0.19 -14.20
C MET A 66 -2.96 0.06 -12.82
N THR A 67 -3.55 -0.79 -11.99
CA THR A 67 -3.07 -1.10 -10.64
C THR A 67 -2.97 -2.60 -10.50
N LEU A 68 -1.76 -3.10 -10.33
CA LEU A 68 -1.47 -4.48 -9.96
C LEU A 68 -1.16 -4.51 -8.47
N SER A 69 -1.90 -5.30 -7.70
CA SER A 69 -1.59 -5.51 -6.30
C SER A 69 -1.31 -6.98 -6.02
N ARG A 70 -0.38 -7.25 -5.12
CA ARG A 70 0.01 -8.62 -4.76
C ARG A 70 0.53 -8.69 -3.33
N SER A 71 0.20 -9.75 -2.62
CA SER A 71 0.88 -10.06 -1.37
C SER A 71 2.31 -10.55 -1.62
N ALA A 72 3.27 -10.00 -0.90
CA ALA A 72 4.66 -10.46 -0.86
C ALA A 72 4.86 -11.69 0.08
N GLY A 73 3.78 -12.22 0.68
CA GLY A 73 3.82 -13.39 1.57
C GLY A 73 3.53 -14.73 0.88
N ALA A 74 3.17 -15.75 1.67
CA ALA A 74 2.86 -17.10 1.18
C ALA A 74 1.59 -17.18 0.31
N LYS A 75 0.72 -16.17 0.38
CA LYS A 75 -0.44 -16.05 -0.48
C LYS A 75 -0.03 -15.41 -1.80
N THR A 76 -0.42 -16.02 -2.91
CA THR A 76 -0.17 -15.52 -4.26
C THR A 76 -1.32 -14.68 -4.80
N ASP A 77 -2.15 -14.14 -3.90
CA ASP A 77 -3.31 -13.34 -4.25
C ASP A 77 -2.83 -12.09 -5.00
N ALA A 78 -3.13 -12.05 -6.29
CA ALA A 78 -2.79 -10.96 -7.19
C ALA A 78 -4.08 -10.40 -7.79
N VAL A 79 -4.13 -9.07 -7.88
CA VAL A 79 -5.28 -8.35 -8.41
C VAL A 79 -4.84 -7.43 -9.49
N LEU A 80 -5.47 -7.55 -10.64
CA LEU A 80 -5.36 -6.55 -11.67
C LEU A 80 -6.61 -5.69 -11.67
N ARG A 81 -6.40 -4.38 -11.61
CA ARG A 81 -7.43 -3.36 -11.72
C ARG A 81 -7.08 -2.38 -12.82
N ILE A 82 -8.05 -2.08 -13.68
CA ILE A 82 -7.94 -1.12 -14.77
C ILE A 82 -9.11 -0.14 -14.66
N ASP A 83 -8.85 1.14 -14.45
CA ASP A 83 -9.85 2.20 -14.40
C ASP A 83 -9.66 3.22 -15.53
N LEU A 84 -10.75 3.77 -16.03
CA LEU A 84 -10.74 5.00 -16.81
C LEU A 84 -11.04 6.19 -15.91
N GLY A 85 -10.22 7.23 -16.01
CA GLY A 85 -10.44 8.52 -15.35
C GLY A 85 -9.64 8.72 -14.06
N GLY A 86 -8.95 7.72 -13.51
CA GLY A 86 -7.97 7.91 -12.42
C GLY A 86 -8.41 8.88 -11.30
N LEU A 87 -7.75 10.05 -11.23
CA LEU A 87 -8.04 11.17 -10.30
C LEU A 87 -8.96 12.24 -10.91
N ALA A 88 -9.24 12.16 -12.20
CA ALA A 88 -10.10 13.08 -12.94
C ALA A 88 -11.58 12.64 -12.86
N THR A 89 -12.48 13.61 -13.02
CA THR A 89 -13.92 13.31 -13.14
C THR A 89 -14.18 12.52 -14.42
N ILE A 90 -14.75 11.32 -14.26
CA ILE A 90 -15.19 10.48 -15.37
C ILE A 90 -16.32 11.19 -16.11
N ASP A 91 -16.21 11.34 -17.43
CA ASP A 91 -17.33 11.77 -18.25
C ASP A 91 -18.43 10.68 -18.19
N PRO A 92 -19.63 10.98 -17.67
CA PRO A 92 -20.71 10.00 -17.57
C PRO A 92 -21.18 9.48 -18.95
N LYS A 93 -20.81 10.14 -20.06
CA LYS A 93 -21.08 9.69 -21.42
C LYS A 93 -19.93 8.88 -22.03
N ALA A 94 -18.83 8.67 -21.30
CA ALA A 94 -17.69 7.90 -21.79
C ALA A 94 -18.12 6.46 -22.09
N PRO A 95 -17.82 5.93 -23.29
CA PRO A 95 -18.18 4.57 -23.66
C PRO A 95 -17.40 3.55 -22.83
N ALA A 96 -18.01 2.38 -22.65
CA ALA A 96 -17.42 1.31 -21.86
C ALA A 96 -16.00 0.97 -22.31
N ILE A 97 -15.08 0.77 -21.36
CA ILE A 97 -13.66 0.58 -21.68
C ILE A 97 -13.32 -0.84 -22.11
N ALA A 98 -13.99 -1.85 -21.55
CA ALA A 98 -13.71 -3.26 -21.83
C ALA A 98 -13.60 -3.61 -23.33
N PRO A 99 -14.55 -3.24 -24.22
CA PRO A 99 -14.47 -3.61 -25.64
C PRO A 99 -13.38 -2.87 -26.44
N ARG A 100 -12.72 -1.87 -25.83
CA ARG A 100 -11.74 -1.00 -26.49
C ARG A 100 -10.31 -1.29 -26.01
N LEU A 101 -10.14 -2.12 -24.99
CA LEU A 101 -8.84 -2.46 -24.43
C LEU A 101 -8.13 -3.45 -25.37
N LEU A 102 -6.90 -3.09 -25.73
CA LEU A 102 -6.01 -3.94 -26.51
C LEU A 102 -4.80 -4.29 -25.65
N LEU A 103 -4.35 -5.54 -25.72
CA LEU A 103 -3.08 -6.01 -25.22
C LEU A 103 -2.22 -6.36 -26.42
N ASP A 104 -1.09 -5.68 -26.60
CA ASP A 104 -0.19 -5.86 -27.74
C ASP A 104 -0.88 -5.75 -29.12
N GLY A 105 -1.92 -4.92 -29.19
CA GLY A 105 -2.71 -4.70 -30.40
C GLY A 105 -3.93 -5.63 -30.56
N GLU A 106 -4.04 -6.67 -29.75
CA GLU A 106 -5.15 -7.62 -29.78
C GLU A 106 -6.20 -7.32 -28.70
N PRO A 107 -7.50 -7.58 -28.95
CA PRO A 107 -8.55 -7.39 -27.95
C PRO A 107 -8.25 -8.12 -26.63
N LEU A 108 -8.36 -7.39 -25.51
CA LEU A 108 -8.15 -7.96 -24.18
C LEU A 108 -9.19 -9.06 -23.91
N GLN A 109 -8.74 -10.30 -23.79
CA GLN A 109 -9.62 -11.42 -23.49
C GLN A 109 -9.99 -11.46 -22.01
N LEU A 110 -11.25 -11.19 -21.70
CA LEU A 110 -11.80 -11.25 -20.35
C LEU A 110 -12.44 -12.63 -20.14
N ALA A 111 -11.68 -13.58 -19.60
CA ALA A 111 -12.17 -14.93 -19.32
C ALA A 111 -13.05 -14.95 -18.05
N PRO A 112 -14.37 -15.23 -18.15
CA PRO A 112 -15.20 -15.45 -16.96
C PRO A 112 -14.75 -16.73 -16.22
N PRO A 113 -14.94 -16.85 -14.90
CA PRO A 113 -15.65 -15.93 -14.00
C PRO A 113 -14.79 -14.78 -13.45
N HIS A 114 -13.49 -14.79 -13.70
CA HIS A 114 -12.48 -14.06 -12.93
C HIS A 114 -12.49 -12.53 -13.00
N TRP A 115 -13.41 -11.94 -13.79
CA TRP A 115 -13.45 -10.51 -14.08
C TRP A 115 -14.79 -9.89 -13.70
N GLN A 116 -14.72 -8.86 -12.86
CA GLN A 116 -15.82 -7.94 -12.62
C GLN A 116 -15.65 -6.73 -13.51
N VAL A 117 -16.63 -6.53 -14.39
CA VAL A 117 -16.61 -5.48 -15.42
C VAL A 117 -17.72 -4.48 -15.14
N THR A 118 -17.34 -3.21 -15.11
CA THR A 118 -18.23 -2.06 -15.14
C THR A 118 -17.84 -1.19 -16.33
N PRO A 119 -18.65 -0.19 -16.73
CA PRO A 119 -18.33 0.66 -17.88
C PRO A 119 -16.93 1.29 -17.83
N TRP A 120 -16.42 1.64 -16.65
CA TRP A 120 -15.16 2.38 -16.51
C TRP A 120 -14.13 1.69 -15.60
N ARG A 121 -14.40 0.45 -15.19
CA ARG A 121 -13.50 -0.34 -14.35
C ARG A 121 -13.57 -1.82 -14.69
N LEU A 122 -12.41 -2.45 -14.79
CA LEU A 122 -12.22 -3.89 -14.79
C LEU A 122 -11.40 -4.28 -13.55
N ILE A 123 -11.81 -5.33 -12.86
CA ILE A 123 -11.06 -5.87 -11.73
C ILE A 123 -11.14 -7.40 -11.71
N THR A 124 -10.06 -8.06 -11.33
CA THR A 124 -10.07 -9.51 -11.11
C THR A 124 -10.66 -9.87 -9.73
N ASP A 125 -11.36 -10.99 -9.61
CA ASP A 125 -12.17 -11.36 -8.43
C ASP A 125 -11.45 -11.40 -7.08
N HIS A 126 -10.13 -11.49 -7.05
CA HIS A 126 -9.35 -11.59 -5.82
C HIS A 126 -9.01 -10.23 -5.19
N ALA A 127 -9.94 -9.27 -5.13
CA ALA A 127 -9.66 -7.96 -4.51
C ALA A 127 -9.48 -8.08 -2.97
N PRO A 128 -8.28 -7.87 -2.37
CA PRO A 128 -8.22 -7.55 -0.96
C PRO A 128 -8.80 -6.13 -0.76
N PRO A 129 -9.29 -5.81 0.45
CA PRO A 129 -9.80 -4.48 0.76
C PRO A 129 -8.74 -3.43 0.38
N LEU A 130 -9.18 -2.35 -0.28
CA LEU A 130 -8.37 -1.17 -0.60
C LEU A 130 -7.96 -0.49 0.71
N LEU A 131 -6.95 -1.02 1.38
CA LEU A 131 -6.25 -0.32 2.44
C LEU A 131 -5.34 0.71 1.77
N PRO A 132 -5.50 2.01 2.05
CA PRO A 132 -4.50 2.98 1.66
C PRO A 132 -3.17 2.58 2.32
N CYS A 133 -2.09 2.57 1.54
CA CYS A 133 -0.73 2.51 2.08
C CYS A 133 -0.48 3.69 3.02
#